data_AF-A0A927TM58-F1
#
_entry.id   AF-A0A927TM58-F1
#
_cell.length_a   1.000
_cell.length_b   1.000
_cell.length_c   1.000
_cell.angle_alpha   90.00
_cell.angle_beta   90.00
_cell.angle_gamma   90.00
#
_symmetry.space_group_name_H-M   'P 1'
#
loop_
_entity.id
_entity.type
_entity.pdbx_description
1 polymer ?
#
loop_
_entity_poly.entity_id
_entity_poly.type
_entity_poly.pdbx_seq_one_letter_code
_entity_poly.pdbx_strand_id
1 'polypeptide(L)'
;MVFDDQKRSLKEIIFDAKDIVSEVFHGDKHLRTLENIIERAIELSENKEDDLDNIHKLGEGWVAEETMGISLYCALKYQNDFSAGVIASVNHNGDSDSTGAVTGNILGAWIGYEAIENKWKDNLELLDVILELADDLCMTGKNECSWF
;
A
#
# COMPACT_ATOMS: atom_id res chain seq x y z
N MET A 1 -20.42 1.48 20.96
CA MET A 1 -19.73 2.67 20.44
C MET A 1 -19.81 2.54 18.93
N VAL A 2 -20.64 3.37 18.30
CA VAL A 2 -20.90 3.31 16.86
C VAL A 2 -19.71 3.97 16.18
N PHE A 3 -18.85 3.20 15.53
CA PHE A 3 -17.91 3.77 14.57
C PHE A 3 -18.76 4.38 13.45
N ASP A 4 -18.61 5.67 13.24
CA ASP A 4 -19.30 6.39 12.18
C ASP A 4 -18.89 5.77 10.85
N ASP A 5 -19.85 5.16 10.16
CA ASP A 5 -19.69 4.40 8.92
C ASP A 5 -19.56 5.34 7.70
N GLN A 6 -18.78 6.41 7.84
CA GLN A 6 -18.36 7.17 6.69
C GLN A 6 -17.26 6.39 5.97
N LYS A 7 -17.65 5.75 4.87
CA LYS A 7 -16.75 5.03 3.97
C LYS A 7 -15.75 6.01 3.37
N ARG A 8 -14.62 6.20 4.06
CA ARG A 8 -13.48 6.99 3.61
C ARG A 8 -12.89 6.36 2.35
N SER A 9 -12.43 7.18 1.42
CA SER A 9 -11.67 6.74 0.24
C SER A 9 -10.22 6.43 0.62
N LEU A 10 -9.55 5.57 -0.18
CA LEU A 10 -8.13 5.27 0.01
C LEU A 10 -7.26 6.54 -0.04
N LYS A 11 -7.62 7.48 -0.92
CA LYS A 11 -6.95 8.79 -1.04
C LYS A 11 -7.05 9.61 0.24
N GLU A 12 -8.22 9.66 0.87
CA GLU A 12 -8.38 10.37 2.16
C GLU A 12 -7.58 9.71 3.28
N ILE A 13 -7.47 8.38 3.31
CA ILE A 13 -6.65 7.66 4.30
C ILE A 13 -5.16 7.98 4.11
N ILE A 14 -4.69 8.02 2.86
CA ILE A 14 -3.30 8.36 2.56
C ILE A 14 -2.98 9.80 2.97
N PHE A 15 -3.90 10.74 2.75
CA PHE A 15 -3.71 12.12 3.21
C PHE A 15 -3.60 12.22 4.74
N ASP A 16 -4.51 11.60 5.47
CA ASP A 16 -4.42 11.58 6.93
C ASP A 16 -3.13 10.91 7.42
N ALA A 17 -2.71 9.81 6.80
CA ALA A 17 -1.46 9.15 7.14
C ALA A 17 -0.25 10.06 6.90
N LYS A 18 -0.24 10.82 5.79
CA LYS A 18 0.79 11.82 5.50
C LYS A 18 0.82 12.89 6.60
N ASP A 19 -0.34 13.44 6.96
CA ASP A 19 -0.44 14.49 7.98
C ASP A 19 0.05 14.00 9.35
N ILE A 20 -0.33 12.79 9.75
CA ILE A 20 0.16 12.15 10.99
C ILE A 20 1.68 11.95 10.95
N VAL A 21 2.22 11.46 9.84
CA VAL A 21 3.67 11.28 9.68
C VAL A 21 4.40 12.63 9.78
N SER A 22 3.86 13.69 9.19
CA SER A 22 4.43 15.04 9.28
C SER A 22 4.41 15.60 10.70
N GLU A 23 3.39 15.28 11.49
CA GLU A 23 3.32 15.64 12.90
C GLU A 23 4.33 14.83 13.75
N VAL A 24 4.37 13.51 13.59
CA VAL A 24 5.22 12.62 14.40
C VAL A 24 6.70 12.82 14.12
N PHE A 25 7.06 13.03 12.86
CA PHE A 25 8.45 13.17 12.40
C PHE A 25 8.83 14.62 12.09
N HIS A 26 8.18 15.58 12.75
CA HIS A 26 8.45 17.00 12.55
C HIS A 26 9.94 17.34 12.69
N GLY A 27 10.51 17.98 11.66
CA GLY A 27 11.92 18.37 11.62
C GLY A 27 12.89 17.29 11.12
N ASP A 28 12.41 16.09 10.78
CA ASP A 28 13.24 15.08 10.13
C ASP A 28 13.65 15.54 8.71
N LYS A 29 14.93 15.32 8.37
CA LYS A 29 15.50 15.76 7.09
C LYS A 29 14.94 15.04 5.86
N HIS A 30 14.36 13.85 6.03
CA HIS A 30 13.76 13.04 4.97
C HIS A 30 12.25 13.23 4.82
N LEU A 31 11.59 13.88 5.79
CA LEU A 31 10.14 14.07 5.78
C LEU A 31 9.66 14.74 4.47
N ARG A 32 10.40 15.75 3.99
CA ARG A 32 10.03 16.45 2.76
C ARG A 32 10.11 15.56 1.52
N THR A 33 11.07 14.64 1.48
CA THR A 33 11.19 13.66 0.38
C THR A 33 9.98 12.74 0.35
N LEU A 34 9.57 12.23 1.52
CA LEU A 34 8.40 11.38 1.66
C LEU A 34 7.10 12.11 1.30
N GLU A 35 6.90 13.35 1.77
CA GLU A 35 5.74 14.15 1.40
C GLU A 35 5.65 14.36 -0.12
N ASN A 36 6.76 14.75 -0.75
CA ASN A 36 6.81 15.02 -2.18
C ASN A 36 6.48 13.76 -2.99
N ILE A 37 6.98 12.58 -2.59
CA ILE A 37 6.72 11.36 -3.35
C ILE A 37 5.28 10.87 -3.19
N ILE A 38 4.69 11.03 -2.00
CA ILE A 38 3.26 10.74 -1.75
C ILE A 38 2.39 11.66 -2.61
N GLU A 39 2.64 12.96 -2.59
CA GLU A 39 1.90 13.94 -3.39
C GLU A 39 2.02 13.62 -4.88
N ARG A 40 3.23 13.27 -5.34
CA ARG A 40 3.47 12.88 -6.73
C ARG A 40 2.74 11.61 -7.12
N ALA A 41 2.72 10.59 -6.26
CA ALA A 41 1.99 9.35 -6.51
C ALA A 41 0.47 9.60 -6.67
N ILE A 42 -0.09 10.45 -5.81
CA ILE A 42 -1.50 10.87 -5.89
C ILE A 42 -1.77 11.58 -7.22
N GLU A 43 -0.97 12.57 -7.59
CA GLU A 43 -1.12 13.31 -8.85
C GLU A 43 -1.08 12.38 -10.07
N LEU A 44 -0.12 11.45 -10.11
CA LEU A 44 0.06 10.53 -11.23
C LEU A 44 -1.09 9.52 -11.31
N SER A 45 -1.64 9.07 -10.17
CA SER A 45 -2.75 8.11 -10.14
C SER A 45 -4.04 8.61 -10.78
N GLU A 46 -4.21 9.93 -10.87
CA GLU A 46 -5.39 10.59 -11.44
C GLU A 46 -5.21 11.04 -12.90
N ASN A 47 -3.99 10.90 -13.44
CA ASN A 47 -3.71 11.27 -14.82
C ASN A 47 -4.11 10.14 -15.80
N LYS A 48 -3.88 10.38 -17.10
CA LYS A 48 -4.23 9.44 -18.18
C LYS A 48 -3.02 8.84 -18.89
N GLU A 49 -1.83 9.00 -18.32
CA GLU A 49 -0.60 8.46 -18.88
C GLU A 49 -0.50 6.96 -18.60
N ASP A 50 0.42 6.30 -19.31
CA ASP A 50 0.68 4.87 -19.15
C ASP A 50 1.32 4.59 -17.78
N ASP A 51 1.11 3.38 -17.26
CA ASP A 51 1.66 2.98 -15.98
C ASP A 51 3.19 3.02 -15.97
N LEU A 52 3.83 2.53 -17.02
CA LEU A 52 5.28 2.48 -17.08
C LEU A 52 5.89 3.90 -17.08
N ASP A 53 5.28 4.82 -17.82
CA ASP A 53 5.72 6.22 -17.87
C ASP A 53 5.51 6.93 -16.52
N ASN A 54 4.41 6.66 -15.82
CA ASN A 54 4.17 7.21 -14.49
C ASN A 54 5.10 6.61 -13.44
N ILE A 55 5.35 5.30 -13.48
CA ILE A 55 6.27 4.60 -12.57
C ILE A 55 7.68 5.15 -12.73
N HIS A 56 8.18 5.34 -13.97
CA HIS A 56 9.50 5.94 -14.20
C HIS A 56 9.65 7.37 -13.66
N LYS A 57 8.55 8.13 -13.49
CA LYS A 57 8.58 9.45 -12.85
C LYS A 57 8.67 9.37 -11.33
N LEU A 58 8.33 8.23 -10.74
CA LEU A 58 8.43 7.97 -9.31
C LEU A 58 9.77 7.33 -8.93
N GLY A 59 10.44 6.67 -9.87
CA GLY A 59 11.76 6.09 -9.71
C GLY A 59 11.82 4.66 -10.24
N GLU A 60 12.79 3.89 -9.74
CA GLU A 60 12.95 2.47 -10.09
C GLU A 60 12.66 1.56 -8.87
N GLY A 61 12.41 2.12 -7.69
CA GLY A 61 12.05 1.37 -6.49
C GLY A 61 13.24 0.95 -5.63
N TRP A 62 14.46 1.35 -5.97
CA TRP A 62 15.69 0.95 -5.28
C TRP A 62 15.87 1.56 -3.89
N VAL A 63 15.09 2.60 -3.59
CA VAL A 63 15.08 3.28 -2.29
C VAL A 63 13.65 3.38 -1.78
N ALA A 64 13.51 3.47 -0.46
CA ALA A 64 12.23 3.33 0.23
C ALA A 64 11.17 4.35 -0.24
N GLU A 65 11.57 5.59 -0.52
CA GLU A 65 10.66 6.61 -1.03
C GLU A 65 10.11 6.26 -2.42
N GLU A 66 10.93 5.70 -3.31
CA GLU A 66 10.51 5.29 -4.65
C GLU A 66 9.57 4.10 -4.56
N THR A 67 9.90 3.09 -3.74
CA THR A 67 9.02 1.94 -3.49
C THR A 67 7.65 2.41 -2.99
N MET A 68 7.64 3.29 -1.98
CA MET A 68 6.40 3.86 -1.43
C MET A 68 5.61 4.63 -2.49
N GLY A 69 6.28 5.45 -3.30
CA GLY A 69 5.66 6.20 -4.39
C GLY A 69 4.97 5.30 -5.41
N ILE A 70 5.69 4.30 -5.93
CA ILE A 70 5.18 3.33 -6.91
C ILE A 70 3.99 2.57 -6.32
N SER A 71 4.11 2.08 -5.09
CA SER A 71 3.04 1.30 -4.47
C SER A 71 1.77 2.11 -4.21
N LEU A 72 1.89 3.35 -3.75
CA LEU A 72 0.74 4.24 -3.57
C LEU A 72 0.08 4.59 -4.91
N TYR A 73 0.86 4.85 -5.95
CA TYR A 73 0.36 5.10 -7.30
C TYR A 73 -0.48 3.92 -7.81
N CYS A 74 0.07 2.71 -7.76
CA CYS A 74 -0.61 1.51 -8.23
C CYS A 74 -1.85 1.19 -7.38
N ALA A 75 -1.75 1.32 -6.06
CA ALA A 75 -2.87 1.08 -5.16
C ALA A 75 -4.02 2.08 -5.37
N LEU A 76 -3.73 3.36 -5.57
CA LEU A 76 -4.73 4.39 -5.84
C LEU A 76 -5.43 4.18 -7.19
N LYS A 77 -4.65 3.93 -8.25
CA LYS A 77 -5.17 3.76 -9.62
C LYS A 77 -6.04 2.51 -9.75
N TYR A 78 -5.66 1.42 -9.07
CA TYR A 78 -6.32 0.11 -9.15
C TYR A 78 -6.95 -0.34 -7.83
N GLN A 79 -7.42 0.61 -7.01
CA GLN A 79 -7.93 0.35 -5.64
C GLN A 79 -9.04 -0.70 -5.53
N ASN A 80 -9.70 -1.09 -6.61
CA ASN A 80 -10.74 -2.13 -6.63
C ASN A 80 -10.39 -3.32 -7.55
N ASP A 81 -9.15 -3.41 -8.03
CA ASP A 81 -8.66 -4.47 -8.92
C ASP A 81 -7.26 -4.91 -8.46
N PHE A 82 -7.22 -5.92 -7.60
CA PHE A 82 -5.98 -6.44 -7.01
C PHE A 82 -4.99 -6.88 -8.09
N SER A 83 -5.46 -7.65 -9.07
CA SER A 83 -4.62 -8.13 -10.17
C SER A 83 -4.01 -6.96 -10.93
N ALA A 84 -4.80 -5.98 -11.35
CA ALA A 84 -4.28 -4.85 -12.12
C ALA A 84 -3.25 -4.04 -11.31
N GLY A 85 -3.52 -3.80 -10.02
CA GLY A 85 -2.60 -3.08 -9.14
C GLY A 85 -1.27 -3.77 -8.95
N VAL A 86 -1.27 -5.05 -8.59
CA VAL A 86 -0.03 -5.82 -8.40
C VAL A 86 0.71 -5.97 -9.73
N ILE A 87 0.03 -6.30 -10.83
CA ILE A 87 0.65 -6.43 -12.16
C ILE A 87 1.32 -5.12 -12.60
N ALA A 88 0.65 -3.97 -12.43
CA ALA A 88 1.23 -2.69 -12.77
C ALA A 88 2.48 -2.40 -11.91
N SER A 89 2.42 -2.70 -10.61
CA SER A 89 3.53 -2.42 -9.70
C SER A 89 4.79 -3.24 -9.97
N VAL A 90 4.70 -4.41 -10.62
CA VAL A 90 5.87 -5.28 -10.90
C VAL A 90 6.37 -5.19 -12.34
N ASN A 91 5.56 -4.66 -13.27
CA ASN A 91 5.90 -4.58 -14.70
C ASN A 91 6.79 -3.36 -15.03
N HIS A 92 7.89 -3.21 -14.31
CA HIS A 92 8.97 -2.27 -14.60
C HIS A 92 10.33 -2.95 -14.40
N ASN A 93 11.42 -2.29 -14.81
CA ASN A 93 12.77 -2.86 -14.85
C ASN A 93 13.61 -2.60 -13.57
N GLY A 94 12.97 -2.14 -12.50
CA GLY A 94 13.62 -1.78 -11.24
C GLY A 94 13.43 -2.85 -10.15
N ASP A 95 13.36 -2.42 -8.89
CA ASP A 95 13.09 -3.26 -7.70
C ASP A 95 11.60 -3.64 -7.63
N SER A 96 11.19 -4.53 -8.53
CA SER A 96 9.79 -4.88 -8.75
C SER A 96 9.22 -5.81 -7.68
N ASP A 97 10.03 -6.59 -6.99
CA ASP A 97 9.57 -7.44 -5.89
C ASP A 97 9.17 -6.61 -4.67
N SER A 98 9.94 -5.57 -4.33
CA SER A 98 9.61 -4.68 -3.22
C SER A 98 8.34 -3.86 -3.50
N THR A 99 8.23 -3.30 -4.71
CA THR A 99 7.03 -2.52 -5.11
C THR A 99 5.79 -3.41 -5.17
N GLY A 100 5.92 -4.65 -5.67
CA GLY A 100 4.85 -5.65 -5.69
C GLY A 100 4.37 -6.02 -4.28
N ALA A 101 5.32 -6.27 -3.37
CA ALA A 101 5.01 -6.64 -1.98
C ALA A 101 4.27 -5.51 -1.24
N VAL A 102 4.75 -4.28 -1.32
CA VAL A 102 4.12 -3.13 -0.64
C VAL A 102 2.76 -2.80 -1.27
N THR A 103 2.63 -2.86 -2.60
CA THR A 103 1.33 -2.68 -3.29
C THR A 103 0.32 -3.74 -2.87
N GLY A 104 0.73 -5.01 -2.84
CA GLY A 104 -0.11 -6.12 -2.41
C GLY A 104 -0.59 -5.98 -0.97
N ASN A 105 0.28 -5.51 -0.06
CA ASN A 105 -0.10 -5.23 1.32
C ASN A 105 -1.16 -4.13 1.42
N ILE A 106 -0.98 -3.02 0.71
CA ILE A 106 -1.93 -1.89 0.73
C ILE A 106 -3.28 -2.33 0.16
N LEU A 107 -3.28 -2.94 -1.03
CA LEU A 107 -4.51 -3.40 -1.67
C LEU A 107 -5.20 -4.49 -0.86
N GLY A 108 -4.47 -5.49 -0.37
CA GLY A 108 -5.01 -6.58 0.44
C GLY A 108 -5.65 -6.08 1.74
N ALA A 109 -5.04 -5.10 2.42
CA ALA A 109 -5.65 -4.44 3.58
C ALA A 109 -6.90 -3.63 3.22
N TRP A 110 -6.93 -3.03 2.03
CA TRP A 110 -8.03 -2.20 1.56
C TRP A 110 -9.26 -2.99 1.08
N ILE A 111 -9.06 -4.06 0.28
CA ILE A 111 -10.16 -4.84 -0.31
C ILE A 111 -10.51 -6.10 0.51
N GLY A 112 -9.60 -6.53 1.40
CA GLY A 112 -9.73 -7.76 2.18
C GLY A 112 -9.31 -9.03 1.43
N TYR A 113 -8.90 -10.05 2.19
CA TYR A 113 -8.37 -11.32 1.66
C TYR A 113 -9.32 -12.05 0.70
N GLU A 114 -10.62 -12.04 0.98
CA GLU A 114 -11.62 -12.72 0.15
C GLU A 114 -11.78 -12.11 -1.24
N ALA A 115 -11.44 -10.82 -1.41
CA ALA A 115 -11.50 -10.15 -2.71
C ALA A 115 -10.27 -10.44 -3.60
N ILE A 116 -9.21 -11.04 -3.05
CA ILE A 116 -8.03 -11.47 -3.80
C ILE A 116 -8.36 -12.74 -4.59
N GLU A 117 -8.09 -12.75 -5.89
CA GLU A 117 -8.42 -13.89 -6.75
C GLU A 117 -7.58 -15.13 -6.41
N ASN A 118 -8.20 -16.31 -6.46
CA ASN A 118 -7.56 -17.58 -6.08
C ASN A 118 -6.25 -17.89 -6.81
N LYS A 119 -6.08 -17.40 -8.04
CA LYS A 119 -4.83 -17.56 -8.80
C LYS A 119 -3.59 -17.01 -8.07
N TRP A 120 -3.78 -16.04 -7.16
CA TRP A 120 -2.72 -15.46 -6.32
C TRP A 120 -2.50 -16.22 -5.01
N LYS A 121 -3.43 -17.11 -4.63
CA LYS A 121 -3.44 -17.84 -3.35
C LYS A 121 -3.04 -19.31 -3.53
N ASP A 122 -3.55 -19.98 -4.56
CA ASP A 122 -3.51 -21.45 -4.70
C ASP A 122 -2.10 -22.07 -4.69
N ASN A 123 -1.06 -21.31 -5.07
CA ASN A 123 0.34 -21.78 -5.09
C ASN A 123 1.29 -20.81 -4.37
N LEU A 124 0.76 -19.98 -3.46
CA LEU A 124 1.60 -19.06 -2.69
C LEU A 124 2.44 -19.86 -1.69
N GLU A 125 3.76 -19.69 -1.77
CA GLU A 125 4.68 -20.32 -0.83
C GLU A 125 4.37 -19.84 0.59
N LEU A 126 4.34 -20.77 1.56
CA LEU A 126 4.07 -20.47 2.97
C LEU A 126 2.71 -19.82 3.24
N LEU A 127 1.69 -20.03 2.38
CA LEU A 127 0.36 -19.45 2.57
C LEU A 127 -0.21 -19.73 3.97
N ASP A 128 -0.06 -20.95 4.47
CA ASP A 128 -0.50 -21.35 5.81
C ASP A 128 0.17 -20.53 6.92
N VAL A 129 1.48 -20.34 6.85
CA VAL A 129 2.24 -19.52 7.81
C VAL A 129 1.85 -18.04 7.70
N ILE A 130 1.66 -17.52 6.49
CA ILE A 130 1.23 -16.12 6.27
C ILE A 130 -0.14 -15.87 6.90
N LEU A 131 -1.09 -16.80 6.73
CA LEU A 131 -2.42 -16.70 7.31
C LEU A 131 -2.40 -16.79 8.83
N GLU A 132 -1.62 -17.70 9.41
CA GLU A 132 -1.45 -17.80 10.86
C GLU A 132 -0.89 -16.50 11.46
N LEU A 133 0.14 -15.91 10.84
CA LEU A 133 0.68 -14.62 11.26
C LEU A 133 -0.33 -13.47 11.13
N ALA A 134 -1.13 -13.46 10.07
CA ALA A 134 -2.17 -12.45 9.88
C ALA A 134 -3.27 -12.55 10.95
N ASP A 135 -3.70 -13.78 11.29
CA ASP A 135 -4.67 -14.04 12.35
C ASP A 135 -4.10 -13.63 13.72
N ASP A 136 -2.86 -13.98 14.04
CA ASP A 136 -2.19 -13.61 15.30
C ASP A 136 -2.06 -12.08 15.47
N LEU A 137 -1.71 -11.37 14.40
CA LEU A 137 -1.67 -9.90 14.39
C LEU A 137 -3.06 -9.29 14.60
N CYS A 138 -4.10 -9.87 13.99
CA CYS A 138 -5.48 -9.42 14.18
C CYS A 138 -5.98 -9.66 15.61
N MET A 139 -5.60 -10.78 16.21
CA MET A 139 -6.01 -11.17 17.56
C MET A 139 -5.29 -10.38 18.66
N THR A 140 -4.03 -9.99 18.45
CA THR A 140 -3.33 -9.06 19.36
C THR A 140 -3.93 -7.67 19.33
N GLY A 141 -4.41 -7.18 18.18
CA GLY A 141 -5.11 -5.89 18.07
C GLY A 141 -6.51 -5.83 18.71
N LYS A 142 -7.15 -6.99 18.95
CA LYS A 142 -8.46 -7.08 19.65
C LYS A 142 -8.35 -7.37 21.14
N ASN A 143 -7.16 -7.71 21.62
CA ASN A 143 -6.91 -8.11 23.01
C ASN A 143 -5.91 -7.15 23.69
N GLU A 144 -6.22 -5.87 23.76
CA GLU A 144 -5.85 -5.13 24.97
C GLU A 144 -6.79 -5.56 26.11
N CYS A 145 -6.53 -6.71 26.73
CA CYS A 145 -6.74 -6.96 28.17
C CYS A 145 -6.42 -8.40 28.60
N SER A 146 -5.53 -8.48 29.59
CA SER A 146 -5.14 -9.59 30.48
C SER A 146 -4.47 -10.83 29.88
N TRP A 147 -3.14 -10.83 29.95
CA TRP A 147 -2.37 -12.01 30.37
C TRP A 147 -1.38 -11.65 31.48
N PHE A 148 -1.93 -11.17 32.61
CA PHE A 148 -1.58 -11.50 34.00
C PHE A 148 -2.79 -11.20 34.89
#